data_AF-W9S6H7-F1
#
_entry.id   AF-W9S6H7-F1
#
_cell.length_a   1.000
_cell.length_b   1.000
_cell.length_c   1.000
_cell.angle_alpha   90.00
_cell.angle_beta   90.00
_cell.angle_gamma   90.00
#
_symmetry.space_group_name_H-M   'P 1'
#
loop_
_entity.id
_entity.type
_entity.pdbx_description
1 polymer ?
#
loop_
_entity_poly.entity_id
_entity_poly.type
_entity_poly.pdbx_seq_one_letter_code
_entity_poly.pdbx_strand_id
1 'polypeptide(L)'
;MDPNQEIYYKTFFDCGEFGFGRSAALLEPSNDCPANAVFLDAYYAGQDGSPVKISNALCIFEQHAVATHHTETALNDEIREVRADVSLVVRMIATVGNYDYILYWQFKPSGSINVGVALNEILSSKAVIYTHVDQLKELVYGSLVAENTVATHHDHFLNYYLDLDVDGEANSFVKTNLVTKRVTNNISPRKS
;
A
#
# COMPACT_ATOMS: atom_id res chain seq x y z
N MET A 1 9.17 0.84 -18.40
CA MET A 1 10.46 1.52 -18.69
C MET A 1 11.17 0.89 -19.89
N ASP A 2 10.44 0.67 -20.99
CA ASP A 2 11.00 0.14 -22.23
C ASP A 2 10.66 1.14 -23.35
N PRO A 3 11.66 1.74 -24.01
CA PRO A 3 11.45 2.78 -25.01
C PRO A 3 11.05 2.25 -26.40
N ASN A 4 10.97 0.92 -26.58
CA ASN A 4 10.61 0.34 -27.86
C ASN A 4 9.15 0.62 -28.22
N GLN A 5 8.88 0.66 -29.54
CA GLN A 5 7.59 1.07 -30.10
C GLN A 5 6.39 0.30 -29.55
N GLU A 6 6.59 -0.94 -29.10
CA GLU A 6 5.53 -1.80 -28.55
C GLU A 6 4.90 -1.24 -27.27
N ILE A 7 5.70 -0.63 -26.38
CA ILE A 7 5.28 -0.29 -25.02
C ILE A 7 5.78 1.05 -24.48
N TYR A 8 6.45 1.88 -25.29
CA TYR A 8 6.95 3.19 -24.85
C TYR A 8 5.87 4.13 -24.29
N TYR A 9 4.62 3.98 -24.73
CA TYR A 9 3.48 4.80 -24.34
C TYR A 9 2.77 4.29 -23.07
N LYS A 10 3.16 3.13 -22.53
CA LYS A 10 2.49 2.53 -21.37
C LYS A 10 2.92 3.23 -20.07
N THR A 11 2.16 4.25 -19.68
CA THR A 11 2.31 5.00 -18.43
C THR A 11 0.93 5.35 -17.87
N PHE A 12 0.21 4.34 -17.37
CA PHE A 12 -1.18 4.49 -17.00
C PHE A 12 -1.40 5.44 -15.81
N PHE A 13 -2.48 6.21 -15.89
CA PHE A 13 -3.01 7.01 -14.79
C PHE A 13 -4.32 6.38 -14.31
N ASP A 14 -4.22 5.24 -13.64
CA ASP A 14 -5.33 4.35 -13.26
C ASP A 14 -6.58 5.09 -12.77
N CYS A 15 -6.42 6.00 -11.80
CA CYS A 15 -7.53 6.77 -11.26
C CYS A 15 -8.21 7.70 -12.28
N GLY A 16 -7.43 8.35 -13.14
CA GLY A 16 -7.91 9.37 -14.08
C GLY A 16 -8.36 8.81 -15.44
N GLU A 17 -7.71 7.75 -15.91
CA GLU A 17 -7.98 7.13 -17.22
C GLU A 17 -9.03 6.02 -17.13
N PHE A 18 -9.05 5.24 -16.05
CA PHE A 18 -9.91 4.07 -15.91
C PHE A 18 -10.98 4.21 -14.82
N GLY A 19 -10.69 5.00 -13.78
CA GLY A 19 -11.61 5.27 -12.68
C GLY A 19 -11.50 4.21 -11.59
N PHE A 20 -10.80 4.54 -10.51
CA PHE A 20 -10.44 3.56 -9.48
C PHE A 20 -11.63 2.94 -8.75
N GLY A 21 -12.67 3.74 -8.46
CA GLY A 21 -13.91 3.24 -7.86
C GLY A 21 -14.74 2.36 -8.80
N ARG A 22 -14.65 2.59 -10.12
CA ARG A 22 -15.26 1.72 -11.14
C ARG A 22 -14.53 0.38 -11.26
N SER A 23 -13.22 0.40 -11.00
CA SER A 23 -12.36 -0.77 -10.94
C SER A 23 -12.42 -1.53 -9.61
N ALA A 24 -13.28 -1.13 -8.67
CA ALA A 24 -13.45 -1.85 -7.41
C ALA A 24 -13.97 -3.28 -7.66
N ALA A 25 -13.32 -4.25 -7.03
CA ALA A 25 -13.67 -5.66 -7.13
C ALA A 25 -14.79 -6.05 -6.15
N LEU A 26 -15.50 -7.13 -6.49
CA LEU A 26 -16.38 -7.84 -5.57
C LEU A 26 -15.52 -8.60 -4.57
N LEU A 27 -15.46 -8.16 -3.31
CA LEU A 27 -14.63 -8.80 -2.29
C LEU A 27 -15.22 -10.15 -1.85
N GLU A 28 -14.38 -11.19 -1.85
CA GLU A 28 -14.75 -12.55 -1.45
C GLU A 28 -14.62 -12.72 0.07
N PRO A 29 -15.73 -13.03 0.79
CA PRO A 29 -15.69 -13.24 2.23
C PRO A 29 -14.73 -14.36 2.64
N SER A 30 -14.03 -14.16 3.76
CA SER A 30 -12.99 -15.08 4.31
C SER A 30 -11.70 -15.20 3.51
N ASN A 31 -11.66 -14.73 2.26
CA ASN A 31 -10.45 -14.70 1.43
C ASN A 31 -9.85 -13.29 1.41
N ASP A 32 -10.63 -12.33 0.91
CA ASP A 32 -10.18 -10.94 0.81
C ASP A 32 -10.36 -10.19 2.13
N CYS A 33 -11.31 -10.61 2.96
CA CYS A 33 -11.61 -9.99 4.26
C CYS A 33 -11.91 -11.07 5.31
N PRO A 34 -11.53 -10.85 6.58
CA PRO A 34 -11.72 -11.85 7.63
C PRO A 34 -13.21 -12.08 7.96
N ALA A 35 -13.49 -13.17 8.66
CA ALA A 35 -14.87 -13.58 8.98
C ALA A 35 -15.67 -12.56 9.82
N ASN A 36 -14.99 -11.68 10.57
CA ASN A 36 -15.62 -10.60 11.34
C ASN A 36 -15.87 -9.33 10.50
N ALA A 37 -15.68 -9.37 9.18
CA ALA A 37 -15.88 -8.23 8.32
C ALA A 37 -17.36 -7.95 8.04
N VAL A 38 -17.69 -6.66 7.99
CA VAL A 38 -18.95 -6.14 7.46
C VAL A 38 -18.67 -5.60 6.07
N PHE A 39 -19.50 -5.97 5.09
CA PHE A 39 -19.35 -5.56 3.70
C PHE A 39 -20.29 -4.42 3.35
N LEU A 40 -19.82 -3.55 2.45
CA LEU A 40 -20.57 -2.43 1.93
C LEU A 40 -20.60 -2.51 0.40
N ASP A 41 -21.79 -2.35 -0.16
CA ASP A 41 -21.98 -2.20 -1.60
C ASP A 41 -21.63 -0.77 -2.05
N ALA A 42 -21.16 -0.62 -3.28
CA ALA A 42 -20.95 0.66 -3.92
C ALA A 42 -21.73 0.76 -5.24
N TYR A 43 -21.86 1.97 -5.76
CA TYR A 43 -22.48 2.22 -7.06
C TYR A 43 -21.66 3.23 -7.85
N TYR A 44 -21.63 3.07 -9.17
CA TYR A 44 -21.10 4.07 -10.10
C TYR A 44 -22.08 4.30 -11.26
N ALA A 45 -21.87 5.38 -12.02
CA ALA A 45 -22.68 5.68 -13.20
C ALA A 45 -22.17 4.89 -14.43
N GLY A 46 -23.05 4.10 -15.04
CA GLY A 46 -22.82 3.45 -16.32
C GLY A 46 -22.68 4.46 -17.47
N GLN A 47 -22.30 3.98 -18.65
CA GLN A 47 -22.12 4.84 -19.83
C GLN A 47 -23.42 5.52 -20.28
N ASP A 48 -24.57 4.92 -19.98
CA ASP A 48 -25.90 5.47 -20.21
C ASP A 48 -26.44 6.29 -19.03
N GLY A 49 -25.62 6.48 -17.98
CA GLY A 49 -26.00 7.16 -16.74
C GLY A 49 -26.76 6.28 -15.74
N SER A 50 -27.04 5.01 -16.06
CA SER A 50 -27.72 4.10 -15.14
C SER A 50 -26.82 3.73 -13.95
N PRO A 51 -27.35 3.53 -12.73
CA PRO A 51 -26.55 3.11 -11.59
C PRO A 51 -26.12 1.65 -11.75
N VAL A 52 -24.80 1.40 -11.67
CA VAL A 52 -24.22 0.06 -11.68
C VAL A 52 -23.76 -0.29 -10.27
N LYS A 53 -24.32 -1.38 -9.72
CA LYS A 53 -23.97 -1.89 -8.40
C LYS A 53 -22.65 -2.68 -8.43
N ILE A 54 -21.80 -2.45 -7.44
CA ILE A 54 -20.67 -3.31 -7.07
C ILE A 54 -21.00 -3.88 -5.70
N SER A 55 -21.33 -5.17 -5.62
CA SER A 55 -21.61 -5.79 -4.33
C SER A 55 -20.32 -5.99 -3.55
N ASN A 56 -20.36 -5.92 -2.22
CA ASN A 56 -19.19 -6.08 -1.33
C ASN A 56 -17.95 -5.30 -1.79
N ALA A 57 -18.11 -4.07 -2.29
CA ALA A 57 -17.02 -3.25 -2.81
C ALA A 57 -16.00 -2.85 -1.73
N LEU A 58 -16.47 -2.70 -0.49
CA LEU A 58 -15.62 -2.46 0.67
C LEU A 58 -15.91 -3.47 1.76
N CYS A 59 -14.91 -3.70 2.61
CA CYS A 59 -15.11 -4.40 3.88
C CYS A 59 -14.52 -3.61 5.04
N ILE A 60 -15.17 -3.70 6.19
CA ILE A 60 -14.78 -3.06 7.44
C ILE A 60 -14.65 -4.15 8.50
N PHE A 61 -13.51 -4.23 9.18
CA PHE A 61 -13.25 -5.26 10.18
C PHE A 61 -12.30 -4.79 11.28
N GLU A 62 -12.32 -5.50 12.40
CA GLU A 62 -11.36 -5.32 13.48
C GLU A 62 -10.14 -6.22 13.28
N GLN A 63 -8.95 -5.66 13.47
CA GLN A 63 -7.67 -6.37 13.45
C GLN A 63 -7.03 -6.35 14.83
N HIS A 64 -6.69 -7.53 15.35
CA HIS A 64 -6.09 -7.70 16.67
C HIS A 64 -4.55 -7.75 16.58
N ALA A 65 -3.89 -7.00 17.45
CA ALA A 65 -2.44 -7.01 17.65
C ALA A 65 -2.11 -6.73 19.12
N VAL A 66 -0.81 -6.63 19.44
CA VAL A 66 -0.33 -6.19 20.77
C VAL A 66 -0.15 -4.68 20.74
N ALA A 67 -0.77 -3.96 21.68
CA ALA A 67 -0.61 -2.52 21.82
C ALA A 67 0.67 -2.18 22.60
N THR A 68 0.80 -2.77 23.79
CA THR A 68 1.97 -2.59 24.64
C THR A 68 2.28 -3.87 25.39
N HIS A 69 3.57 -4.04 25.66
CA HIS A 69 4.10 -5.12 26.49
C HIS A 69 5.28 -4.58 27.29
N HIS A 70 5.21 -4.78 28.61
CA HIS A 70 6.33 -4.49 29.49
C HIS A 70 6.47 -5.62 30.52
N THR A 71 7.72 -6.04 30.73
CA THR A 71 8.12 -6.93 31.81
C THR A 71 9.26 -6.23 32.54
N GLU A 72 9.05 -5.94 33.82
CA GLU A 72 10.10 -5.40 34.68
C GLU A 72 10.92 -6.57 35.23
N THR A 73 12.23 -6.52 35.04
CA THR A 73 13.16 -7.61 35.37
C THR A 73 14.19 -7.22 36.43
N ALA A 74 14.26 -5.94 36.81
CA ALA A 74 15.21 -5.43 37.78
C ALA A 74 14.67 -5.48 39.22
N LEU A 75 13.35 -5.65 39.39
CA LEU A 75 12.72 -5.86 40.68
C LEU A 75 12.60 -7.36 40.97
N ASN A 76 12.67 -7.75 42.25
CA ASN A 76 12.52 -9.15 42.67
C ASN A 76 11.04 -9.62 42.67
N ASP A 77 10.16 -8.86 42.04
CA ASP A 77 8.72 -9.12 41.92
C ASP A 77 8.37 -9.46 40.47
N GLU A 78 7.33 -10.29 40.27
CA GLU A 78 6.82 -10.57 38.92
C GLU A 78 5.89 -9.44 38.47
N ILE A 79 6.47 -8.43 37.81
CA ILE A 79 5.74 -7.27 37.28
C ILE A 79 5.69 -7.36 35.75
N ARG A 80 4.50 -7.61 35.23
CA ARG A 80 4.24 -7.73 33.79
C ARG A 80 2.89 -7.12 33.43
N GLU A 81 2.88 -6.33 32.36
CA GLU A 81 1.67 -5.71 31.80
C GLU A 81 1.63 -5.95 30.28
N VAL A 82 0.48 -6.40 29.77
CA VAL A 82 0.22 -6.60 28.34
C VAL A 82 -1.13 -5.98 28.01
N ARG A 83 -1.22 -5.23 26.90
CA ARG A 83 -2.50 -4.71 26.38
C ARG A 83 -2.67 -5.03 24.91
N ALA A 84 -3.89 -5.35 24.53
CA ALA A 84 -4.26 -5.60 23.13
C ALA A 84 -4.46 -4.28 22.37
N ASP A 85 -4.16 -4.31 21.08
CA ASP A 85 -4.53 -3.31 20.09
C ASP A 85 -5.65 -3.89 19.24
N VAL A 86 -6.76 -3.17 19.11
CA VAL A 86 -7.86 -3.52 18.21
C VAL A 86 -8.02 -2.34 17.27
N SER A 87 -7.52 -2.50 16.05
CA SER A 87 -7.55 -1.48 15.03
C SER A 87 -8.72 -1.70 14.08
N LEU A 88 -9.41 -0.63 13.68
CA LEU A 88 -10.46 -0.68 12.67
C LEU A 88 -9.83 -0.56 11.28
N VAL A 89 -10.10 -1.52 10.39
CA VAL A 89 -9.59 -1.53 9.02
C VAL A 89 -10.74 -1.36 8.05
N VAL A 90 -10.61 -0.40 7.13
CA VAL A 90 -11.47 -0.25 5.94
C VAL A 90 -10.64 -0.65 4.73
N ARG A 91 -11.12 -1.63 3.96
CA ARG A 91 -10.42 -2.18 2.79
C ARG A 91 -11.28 -2.10 1.53
N MET A 92 -10.62 -1.82 0.42
CA MET A 92 -11.13 -1.96 -0.95
C MET A 92 -10.04 -2.61 -1.80
N ILE A 93 -10.43 -3.45 -2.76
CA ILE A 93 -9.51 -3.95 -3.79
C ILE A 93 -9.95 -3.35 -5.13
N ALA A 94 -9.01 -2.79 -5.88
CA ALA A 94 -9.26 -2.30 -7.23
C ALA A 94 -8.39 -3.07 -8.23
N THR A 95 -9.03 -3.60 -9.27
CA THR A 95 -8.34 -4.34 -10.35
C THR A 95 -8.34 -3.48 -11.62
N VAL A 96 -7.14 -3.11 -12.08
CA VAL A 96 -6.94 -2.34 -13.31
C VAL A 96 -6.11 -3.18 -14.26
N GLY A 97 -6.78 -3.81 -15.23
CA GLY A 97 -6.13 -4.72 -16.16
C GLY A 97 -5.50 -5.90 -15.42
N ASN A 98 -4.18 -5.94 -15.39
CA ASN A 98 -3.39 -7.02 -14.78
C ASN A 98 -2.94 -6.74 -13.34
N TYR A 99 -3.30 -5.59 -12.75
CA TYR A 99 -2.88 -5.19 -11.41
C TYR A 99 -4.05 -5.19 -10.43
N ASP A 100 -3.80 -5.69 -9.22
CA ASP A 100 -4.71 -5.68 -8.08
C ASP A 100 -4.12 -4.81 -6.95
N TYR A 101 -4.81 -3.71 -6.66
CA TYR A 101 -4.45 -2.77 -5.60
C TYR A 101 -5.30 -3.04 -4.36
N ILE A 102 -4.68 -3.58 -3.30
CA ILE A 102 -5.34 -3.78 -2.01
C ILE A 102 -5.11 -2.53 -1.16
N LEU A 103 -6.13 -1.69 -1.08
CA LEU A 103 -6.09 -0.41 -0.36
C LEU A 103 -6.63 -0.61 1.03
N TYR A 104 -5.98 -0.01 2.02
CA TYR A 104 -6.48 -0.05 3.38
C TYR A 104 -6.22 1.24 4.15
N TRP A 105 -7.20 1.58 4.97
CA TRP A 105 -7.12 2.58 6.03
C TRP A 105 -7.27 1.86 7.36
N GLN A 106 -6.26 1.95 8.21
CA GLN A 106 -6.26 1.36 9.54
C GLN A 106 -6.23 2.47 10.60
N PHE A 107 -7.23 2.46 11.46
CA PHE A 107 -7.39 3.41 12.56
C PHE A 107 -7.09 2.71 13.88
N LYS A 108 -6.15 3.27 14.65
CA LYS A 108 -5.67 2.68 15.90
C LYS A 108 -6.20 3.45 17.11
N PRO A 109 -6.48 2.80 18.25
CA PRO A 109 -6.81 3.47 19.51
C PRO A 109 -5.73 4.43 20.01
N SER A 110 -4.48 4.28 19.56
CA SER A 110 -3.38 5.20 19.84
C SER A 110 -3.51 6.57 19.14
N GLY A 111 -4.52 6.76 18.28
CA GLY A 111 -4.67 7.93 17.42
C GLY A 111 -3.89 7.84 16.10
N SER A 112 -3.19 6.74 15.85
CA SER A 112 -2.46 6.54 14.59
C SER A 112 -3.41 6.16 13.45
N ILE A 113 -3.16 6.71 12.27
CA ILE A 113 -3.79 6.32 11.01
C ILE A 113 -2.71 5.74 10.11
N ASN A 114 -2.83 4.46 9.77
CA ASN A 114 -1.95 3.80 8.82
C ASN A 114 -2.71 3.64 7.50
N VAL A 115 -2.17 4.26 6.45
CA VAL A 115 -2.70 4.17 5.09
C VAL A 115 -1.69 3.44 4.24
N GLY A 116 -2.15 2.48 3.45
CA GLY A 116 -1.26 1.74 2.60
C GLY A 116 -1.96 1.10 1.42
N VAL A 117 -1.11 0.65 0.50
CA VAL A 117 -1.48 -0.20 -0.61
C VAL A 117 -0.61 -1.44 -0.55
N ALA A 118 -1.20 -2.61 -0.76
CA ALA A 118 -0.46 -3.81 -1.13
C ALA A 118 -0.76 -4.12 -2.60
N LEU A 119 0.25 -4.61 -3.32
CA LEU A 119 0.13 -4.96 -4.73
C LEU A 119 0.11 -6.48 -4.87
N ASN A 120 -0.90 -6.98 -5.56
CA ASN A 120 -0.91 -8.29 -6.18
C ASN A 120 -1.05 -8.08 -7.69
N GLU A 121 -0.50 -8.96 -8.52
CA GLU A 121 -0.51 -8.73 -9.96
C GLU A 121 -0.26 -9.99 -10.78
N ILE A 122 -0.71 -9.91 -12.02
CA ILE A 122 -0.08 -10.62 -13.14
C ILE A 122 0.90 -9.65 -13.77
N LEU A 123 2.17 -10.06 -13.92
CA LEU A 123 3.22 -9.20 -14.46
C LEU A 123 2.87 -8.69 -15.86
N SER A 124 2.98 -7.37 -16.09
CA SER A 124 2.99 -6.84 -17.45
C SER A 124 4.22 -7.39 -18.19
N SER A 125 3.96 -8.27 -19.14
CA SER A 125 5.00 -9.01 -19.86
C SER A 125 5.01 -8.72 -21.35
N LYS A 126 6.18 -8.90 -21.98
CA LYS A 126 6.35 -8.95 -23.43
C LYS A 126 6.96 -10.27 -23.86
N ALA A 127 6.64 -10.68 -25.07
CA ALA A 127 7.22 -11.86 -25.69
C ALA A 127 8.66 -11.58 -26.13
N VAL A 128 9.54 -12.55 -25.95
CA VAL A 128 10.92 -12.53 -26.46
C VAL A 128 11.28 -13.88 -27.06
N ILE A 129 12.31 -13.92 -27.91
CA ILE A 129 12.81 -15.17 -28.49
C ILE A 129 13.62 -16.01 -27.50
N TYR A 130 14.00 -15.43 -26.35
CA TYR A 130 14.88 -16.05 -25.37
C TYR A 130 14.12 -17.04 -24.49
N THR A 131 14.75 -18.19 -24.25
CA THR A 131 14.26 -19.22 -23.32
C THR A 131 15.07 -19.27 -22.03
N HIS A 132 16.32 -18.77 -22.06
CA HIS A 132 17.25 -18.80 -20.93
C HIS A 132 17.97 -17.45 -20.79
N VAL A 133 18.35 -17.10 -19.56
CA VAL A 133 18.97 -15.80 -19.22
C VAL A 133 20.33 -15.57 -19.90
N ASP A 134 21.09 -16.62 -20.18
CA ASP A 134 22.36 -16.57 -20.90
C ASP A 134 22.21 -16.20 -22.39
N GLN A 135 20.99 -16.27 -22.93
CA GLN A 135 20.68 -15.88 -24.30
C GLN A 135 20.43 -14.37 -24.45
N LEU A 136 20.31 -13.63 -23.33
CA LEU A 136 20.09 -12.18 -23.33
C LEU A 136 21.35 -11.47 -23.82
N LYS A 137 21.34 -11.07 -25.11
CA LYS A 137 22.46 -10.36 -25.76
C LYS A 137 22.28 -8.84 -25.81
N GLU A 138 21.08 -8.36 -25.53
CA GLU A 138 20.70 -6.96 -25.59
C GLU A 138 19.87 -6.56 -24.36
N LEU A 139 19.70 -5.25 -24.18
CA LEU A 139 18.89 -4.73 -23.09
C LEU A 139 17.41 -5.00 -23.36
N VAL A 140 16.81 -5.91 -22.58
CA VAL A 140 15.40 -6.29 -22.73
C VAL A 140 14.44 -5.47 -21.88
N TYR A 141 14.95 -4.49 -21.11
CA TYR A 141 14.16 -3.57 -20.27
C TYR A 141 13.19 -4.28 -19.29
N GLY A 142 13.64 -5.41 -18.76
CA GLY A 142 12.84 -6.28 -17.91
C GLY A 142 13.64 -7.50 -17.45
N SER A 143 12.95 -8.41 -16.75
CA SER A 143 13.50 -9.68 -16.30
C SER A 143 12.85 -10.84 -17.03
N LEU A 144 13.63 -11.81 -17.52
CA LEU A 144 13.10 -13.06 -18.07
C LEU A 144 12.52 -13.89 -16.91
N VAL A 145 11.20 -14.05 -16.88
CA VAL A 145 10.48 -14.71 -15.77
C VAL A 145 9.94 -16.10 -16.14
N ALA A 146 9.87 -16.38 -17.45
CA ALA A 146 9.58 -17.69 -18.00
C ALA A 146 10.20 -17.77 -19.40
N GLU A 147 10.22 -18.96 -19.99
CA GLU A 147 10.57 -19.12 -21.41
C GLU A 147 9.74 -18.14 -22.26
N ASN A 148 10.43 -17.44 -23.16
CA ASN A 148 9.85 -16.48 -24.09
C ASN A 148 9.15 -15.27 -23.44
N THR A 149 9.31 -15.04 -22.13
CA THR A 149 8.52 -14.05 -21.39
C THR A 149 9.39 -13.14 -20.53
N VAL A 150 9.45 -11.86 -20.89
CA VAL A 150 10.10 -10.82 -20.08
C VAL A 150 9.04 -9.99 -19.36
N ALA A 151 9.12 -9.92 -18.05
CA ALA A 151 8.37 -8.96 -17.24
C ALA A 151 9.05 -7.60 -17.33
N THR A 152 8.37 -6.63 -17.91
CA THR A 152 8.95 -5.31 -18.21
C THR A 152 9.10 -4.50 -16.93
N HIS A 153 10.23 -3.82 -16.73
CA HIS A 153 10.40 -2.94 -15.57
C HIS A 153 9.40 -1.78 -15.64
N HIS A 154 8.79 -1.44 -14.51
CA HIS A 154 7.82 -0.36 -14.38
C HIS A 154 7.73 0.08 -12.91
N ASP A 155 7.07 1.19 -12.67
CA ASP A 155 6.91 1.80 -11.35
C ASP A 155 5.43 1.95 -11.02
N HIS A 156 5.11 1.84 -9.73
CA HIS A 156 3.81 2.23 -9.20
C HIS A 156 3.99 3.48 -8.34
N PHE A 157 3.46 4.61 -8.79
CA PHE A 157 3.44 5.85 -8.02
C PHE A 157 2.04 6.11 -7.51
N LEU A 158 1.92 6.32 -6.20
CA LEU A 158 0.66 6.65 -5.55
C LEU A 158 0.74 8.06 -4.96
N ASN A 159 -0.35 8.81 -5.12
CA ASN A 159 -0.52 10.10 -4.49
C ASN A 159 -1.76 10.05 -3.58
N TYR A 160 -1.62 10.56 -2.37
CA TYR A 160 -2.71 10.71 -1.43
C TYR A 160 -3.04 12.18 -1.27
N TYR A 161 -4.32 12.51 -1.37
CA TYR A 161 -4.84 13.78 -0.90
C TYR A 161 -5.15 13.64 0.60
N LEU A 162 -4.41 14.38 1.43
CA LEU A 162 -4.57 14.41 2.88
C LEU A 162 -4.88 15.84 3.31
N ASP A 163 -6.17 16.15 3.41
CA ASP A 163 -6.66 17.40 3.97
C ASP A 163 -6.70 17.28 5.50
N LEU A 164 -5.71 17.88 6.17
CA LEU A 164 -5.52 17.71 7.61
C LEU A 164 -5.95 18.98 8.34
N ASP A 165 -6.92 18.81 9.23
CA ASP A 165 -7.34 19.84 10.20
C ASP A 165 -6.87 19.45 11.61
N VAL A 166 -5.56 19.56 11.85
CA VAL A 166 -4.97 19.21 13.15
C VAL A 166 -5.43 20.21 14.22
N ASP A 167 -6.43 19.81 15.01
CA ASP A 167 -7.11 20.65 16.01
C ASP A 167 -7.74 21.93 15.40
N GLY A 168 -8.20 21.83 14.15
CA GLY A 168 -8.78 22.91 13.34
C GLY A 168 -8.03 23.20 12.04
N GLU A 169 -8.54 24.11 11.22
CA GLU A 169 -8.01 24.40 9.86
C GLU A 169 -6.70 25.22 9.85
N ALA A 170 -6.40 25.93 10.94
CA ALA A 170 -5.27 26.85 11.02
C ALA A 170 -3.94 26.10 11.27
N ASN A 171 -3.45 25.40 10.25
CA ASN A 171 -2.31 24.51 10.34
C ASN A 171 -0.99 25.13 9.83
N SER A 172 0.13 24.47 10.11
CA SER A 172 1.45 24.82 9.58
C SER A 172 2.25 23.55 9.30
N PHE A 173 3.06 23.56 8.24
CA PHE A 173 3.97 22.46 7.93
C PHE A 173 5.32 22.68 8.63
N VAL A 174 5.72 21.73 9.48
CA VAL A 174 7.01 21.78 10.19
C VAL A 174 7.91 20.66 9.71
N LYS A 175 9.13 21.02 9.30
CA LYS A 175 10.20 20.06 8.98
C LYS A 175 11.27 20.10 10.06
N THR A 176 11.38 19.03 10.85
CA THR A 176 12.41 18.88 11.89
C THR A 176 13.58 18.04 11.36
N ASN A 177 14.79 18.61 11.36
CA ASN A 177 16.00 17.92 10.93
C ASN A 177 16.82 17.44 12.13
N LEU A 178 17.21 16.17 12.13
CA LEU A 178 18.21 15.65 13.06
C LEU A 178 19.59 16.07 12.57
N VAL A 179 20.34 16.81 13.40
CA VAL A 179 21.67 17.31 13.05
C VAL A 179 22.71 16.75 14.01
N THR A 180 23.78 16.19 13.46
CA THR A 180 24.92 15.71 14.25
C THR A 180 25.61 16.89 14.92
N LYS A 181 25.69 16.89 16.25
CA LYS A 181 26.45 17.88 17.01
C LYS A 181 27.79 17.30 17.43
N ARG A 182 28.89 17.84 16.88
CA ARG A 182 30.24 17.50 17.32
C ARG A 182 30.49 18.11 18.70
N VAL A 183 30.97 17.29 19.62
CA VAL A 183 31.50 17.75 20.90
C VAL A 183 32.86 18.39 20.64
N THR A 184 32.95 19.71 20.76
CA THR A 184 34.19 20.48 20.49
C THR A 184 34.89 20.97 21.76
N ASN A 185 34.26 20.81 22.91
CA ASN A 185 34.77 21.18 24.22
C ASN A 185 34.71 19.96 25.17
N ASN A 186 35.49 20.00 26.25
CA ASN A 186 35.57 18.91 27.23
C ASN A 186 34.34 18.81 28.16
N ILE A 187 33.16 19.28 27.74
CA ILE A 187 31.93 19.23 28.55
C ILE A 187 31.24 17.86 28.49
N SER A 188 31.64 17.01 27.55
CA SER A 188 31.11 15.66 27.40
C SER A 188 32.27 14.66 27.20
N PRO A 189 32.27 13.52 27.92
CA PRO A 189 33.25 12.47 27.71
C PRO A 189 33.04 11.70 26.40
N ARG A 190 31.91 11.94 25.70
CA ARG A 190 31.62 11.35 24.39
C ARG A 190 32.56 11.95 23.35
N LYS A 191 33.53 11.16 22.89
CA LYS A 191 34.37 11.49 21.74
C LYS A 191 33.55 11.27 20.47
N SER A 192 33.58 12.26 19.56
CA SER A 192 32.95 12.18 18.23
C SER A 192 33.64 11.18 17.33
#